data_AF-A0A937PDG6-F1
#
_entry.id   AF-A0A937PDG6-F1
#
_cell.length_a   1.000
_cell.length_b   1.000
_cell.length_c   1.000
_cell.angle_alpha   90.00
_cell.angle_beta   90.00
_cell.angle_gamma   90.00
#
_symmetry.space_group_name_H-M   'P 1'
#
loop_
_entity.id
_entity.type
_entity.pdbx_description
1 polymer ?
#
loop_
_entity_poly.entity_id
_entity_poly.type
_entity_poly.pdbx_seq_one_letter_code
_entity_poly.pdbx_strand_id
1 'polypeptide(L)'
;MFGNLSHLALQQYWWVIISLLASLLVFLMFVQGGQTLLSTIGKTEDKKTLLVNVLGRKWEFTFTTLVTFGGAFFASFPLFYSTSFGGAYWVWMAILFCFIIQAISYEFRTKPNNFLGQKTYEVFLFINGTLGTILIGTVVGTFFNGSMFSVNEMNFSGWETKSHGLEALLNWHNIALGLTVFLLARILGLFYFMKNVDDEEVYQLSKKHLLYNAIPFLVFFLAFVIRLVTKEGFAYDPVTYEVVMEKFKYLHNLLAMPLVLIFLLVGVVAVVFALYQGLFTSKTKGFYFIGAGTVLVVFSLFLIAGLNKTCYYPSIFDLQSSLHIENSSSSEYTLTAMSWVSLFVPGVLTYIYFAWTALNKKKISTEELKEESHVY
;
A
#
# COMPACT_ATOMS: atom_id res chain seq x y z
N MET A 1 16.08 -27.10 -4.69
CA MET A 1 16.04 -25.85 -3.91
C MET A 1 14.60 -25.51 -3.52
N PHE A 2 13.68 -25.23 -4.45
CA PHE A 2 12.25 -25.09 -4.13
C PHE A 2 11.45 -26.40 -4.16
N GLY A 3 11.76 -27.33 -5.05
CA GLY A 3 11.04 -28.62 -5.17
C GLY A 3 11.25 -29.62 -4.02
N ASN A 4 12.00 -29.26 -2.98
CA ASN A 4 12.16 -30.06 -1.76
C ASN A 4 11.50 -29.39 -0.54
N LEU A 5 10.91 -28.19 -0.71
CA LEU A 5 10.21 -27.50 0.36
C LEU A 5 8.84 -28.15 0.56
N SER A 6 8.38 -28.21 1.81
CA SER A 6 7.00 -28.60 2.08
C SER A 6 6.03 -27.59 1.48
N HIS A 7 4.80 -28.03 1.21
CA HIS A 7 3.73 -27.13 0.73
C HIS A 7 3.54 -25.93 1.68
N LEU A 8 3.56 -26.16 3.00
CA LEU A 8 3.50 -25.09 3.99
C LEU A 8 4.65 -24.07 3.86
N ALA A 9 5.88 -24.55 3.63
CA ALA A 9 7.02 -23.65 3.44
C ALA A 9 6.86 -22.78 2.18
N LEU A 10 6.28 -23.34 1.10
CA LEU A 10 5.96 -22.58 -0.11
C LEU A 10 4.84 -21.55 0.13
N GLN A 11 3.81 -21.90 0.89
CA GLN A 11 2.72 -20.98 1.26
C GLN A 11 3.26 -19.80 2.09
N GLN A 12 4.11 -20.08 3.08
CA GLN A 12 4.77 -19.06 3.89
C GLN A 12 5.69 -18.17 3.03
N TYR A 13 6.46 -18.77 2.12
CA TYR A 13 7.32 -18.04 1.19
C TYR A 13 6.51 -17.06 0.32
N TRP A 14 5.38 -17.51 -0.24
CA TRP A 14 4.51 -16.64 -1.03
C TRP A 14 3.82 -15.57 -0.19
N TRP A 15 3.45 -15.86 1.05
CA TRP A 15 2.94 -14.84 1.97
C TRP A 15 3.99 -13.75 2.25
N VAL A 16 5.25 -14.12 2.39
CA VAL A 16 6.37 -13.16 2.53
C VAL A 16 6.49 -12.28 1.28
N ILE A 17 6.41 -12.86 0.08
CA ILE A 17 6.44 -12.07 -1.18
C ILE A 17 5.28 -11.08 -1.23
N ILE A 18 4.06 -11.52 -0.91
CA ILE A 18 2.87 -10.65 -0.90
C ILE A 18 3.04 -9.51 0.11
N SER A 19 3.51 -9.83 1.31
CA SER A 19 3.77 -8.85 2.35
C SER A 19 4.78 -7.80 1.87
N LEU A 20 5.81 -8.23 1.15
CA LEU A 20 6.80 -7.33 0.56
C LEU A 20 6.19 -6.46 -0.53
N LEU A 21 5.42 -7.03 -1.47
CA LEU A 21 4.73 -6.27 -2.52
C LEU A 21 3.77 -5.23 -1.94
N ALA A 22 3.00 -5.58 -0.91
CA ALA A 22 2.12 -4.65 -0.19
C ALA A 22 2.93 -3.48 0.41
N SER A 23 4.05 -3.79 1.05
CA SER A 23 4.90 -2.79 1.68
C SER A 23 5.55 -1.82 0.67
N LEU A 24 5.98 -2.34 -0.49
CA LEU A 24 6.51 -1.56 -1.59
C LEU A 24 5.43 -0.69 -2.23
N LEU A 25 4.21 -1.22 -2.40
CA LEU A 25 3.07 -0.47 -2.89
C LEU A 25 2.79 0.75 -2.01
N VAL A 26 2.69 0.58 -0.69
CA VAL A 26 2.43 1.69 0.25
C VAL A 26 3.58 2.70 0.24
N PHE A 27 4.83 2.28 0.10
CA PHE A 27 5.94 3.21 -0.09
C PHE A 27 5.79 4.03 -1.39
N LEU A 28 5.44 3.39 -2.50
CA LEU A 28 5.23 4.03 -3.79
C LEU A 28 3.99 4.93 -3.84
N MET A 29 3.12 4.86 -2.82
CA MET A 29 1.99 5.79 -2.68
C MET A 29 2.40 7.24 -2.41
N PHE A 30 3.69 7.56 -2.31
CA PHE A 30 4.17 8.95 -2.34
C PHE A 30 3.67 9.71 -3.57
N VAL A 31 3.44 9.02 -4.71
CA VAL A 31 2.85 9.60 -5.91
C VAL A 31 1.45 10.12 -5.62
N GLN A 32 0.58 9.25 -5.10
CA GLN A 32 -0.80 9.55 -4.71
C GLN A 32 -0.86 10.63 -3.64
N GLY A 33 0.00 10.54 -2.63
CA GLY A 33 0.11 11.58 -1.61
C GLY A 33 0.49 12.94 -2.19
N GLY A 34 1.48 12.97 -3.08
CA GLY A 34 1.93 14.16 -3.79
C GLY A 34 0.83 14.81 -4.64
N GLN A 35 -0.01 14.02 -5.30
CA GLN A 35 -1.15 14.52 -6.09
C GLN A 35 -2.10 15.37 -5.25
N THR A 36 -2.36 14.96 -4.01
CA THR A 36 -3.27 15.71 -3.11
C THR A 36 -2.67 16.99 -2.54
N LEU A 37 -1.38 17.23 -2.81
CA LEU A 37 -0.62 18.38 -2.35
C LEU A 37 -0.36 19.40 -3.47
N LEU A 38 -0.70 19.08 -4.72
CA LEU A 38 -0.44 19.93 -5.88
C LEU A 38 -0.96 21.35 -5.71
N SER A 39 -2.23 21.52 -5.33
CA SER A 39 -2.84 22.84 -5.13
C SER A 39 -2.41 23.53 -3.82
N THR A 40 -1.80 22.79 -2.89
CA THR A 40 -1.37 23.32 -1.59
C THR A 40 0.08 23.82 -1.64
N ILE A 41 0.95 23.07 -2.31
CA ILE A 41 2.38 23.37 -2.44
C ILE A 41 2.65 24.14 -3.74
N GLY A 42 2.04 23.73 -4.86
CA GLY A 42 2.11 24.42 -6.15
C GLY A 42 1.10 25.56 -6.23
N LYS A 43 1.44 26.71 -5.64
CA LYS A 43 0.55 27.89 -5.65
C LYS A 43 0.45 28.57 -7.02
N THR A 44 1.46 28.42 -7.86
CA THR A 44 1.51 28.94 -9.23
C THR A 44 1.43 27.78 -10.22
N GLU A 45 0.95 28.04 -11.45
CA GLU A 45 0.82 27.01 -12.49
C GLU A 45 2.17 26.40 -12.90
N ASP A 46 3.24 27.19 -12.90
CA ASP A 46 4.61 26.69 -13.12
C ASP A 46 5.02 25.68 -12.03
N LYS A 47 4.75 26.03 -10.76
CA LYS A 47 5.08 25.13 -9.63
C LYS A 47 4.21 23.89 -9.61
N LYS A 48 2.92 23.99 -9.95
CA LYS A 48 2.08 22.80 -10.11
C LYS A 48 2.62 21.89 -11.19
N THR A 49 2.95 22.45 -12.35
CA THR A 49 3.48 21.68 -13.48
C THR A 49 4.80 21.01 -13.10
N LEU A 50 5.68 21.71 -12.38
CA LEU A 50 6.89 21.12 -11.79
C LEU A 50 6.58 19.92 -10.89
N LEU A 51 5.66 20.07 -9.93
CA LEU A 51 5.28 18.97 -9.04
C LEU A 51 4.61 17.80 -9.78
N VAL A 52 3.73 18.08 -10.75
CA VAL A 52 3.08 17.06 -11.57
C VAL A 52 4.12 16.26 -12.35
N ASN A 53 5.12 16.91 -12.95
CA ASN A 53 6.19 16.24 -13.69
C ASN A 53 7.08 15.39 -12.80
N VAL A 54 7.43 15.89 -11.62
CA VAL A 54 8.21 15.16 -10.60
C VAL A 54 7.53 13.84 -10.19
N LEU A 55 6.19 13.84 -10.06
CA LEU A 55 5.40 12.65 -9.77
C LEU A 55 5.16 11.80 -11.02
N GLY A 56 4.93 12.46 -12.16
CA GLY A 56 4.60 11.87 -13.46
C GLY A 56 5.67 10.90 -13.95
N ARG A 57 6.95 11.21 -13.70
CA ARG A 57 8.06 10.30 -14.02
C ARG A 57 8.05 8.98 -13.24
N LYS A 58 7.18 8.82 -12.24
CA LYS A 58 7.18 7.67 -11.30
C LYS A 58 5.83 6.99 -11.14
N TRP A 59 4.74 7.56 -11.66
CA TRP A 59 3.39 7.07 -11.37
C TRP A 59 3.17 5.62 -11.84
N GLU A 60 3.83 5.25 -12.93
CA GLU A 60 3.78 3.90 -13.50
C GLU A 60 4.30 2.85 -12.52
N PHE A 61 5.32 3.14 -11.71
CA PHE A 61 5.85 2.18 -10.75
C PHE A 61 4.81 1.77 -9.70
N THR A 62 4.03 2.73 -9.19
CA THR A 62 2.94 2.42 -8.25
C THR A 62 1.88 1.55 -8.91
N PHE A 63 1.52 1.86 -10.16
CA PHE A 63 0.52 1.11 -10.92
C PHE A 63 0.98 -0.33 -11.20
N THR A 64 2.20 -0.51 -11.72
CA THR A 64 2.78 -1.84 -11.96
C THR A 64 2.86 -2.65 -10.67
N THR A 65 3.22 -2.03 -9.54
CA THR A 65 3.29 -2.72 -8.25
C THR A 65 1.90 -3.15 -7.77
N LEU A 66 0.87 -2.31 -7.93
CA LEU A 66 -0.52 -2.64 -7.61
C LEU A 66 -1.03 -3.83 -8.44
N VAL A 67 -0.78 -3.82 -9.75
CA VAL A 67 -1.17 -4.92 -10.64
C VAL A 67 -0.39 -6.19 -10.30
N THR A 68 0.90 -6.09 -10.02
CA THR A 68 1.74 -7.24 -9.60
C THR A 68 1.26 -7.82 -8.28
N PHE A 69 0.86 -6.99 -7.32
CA PHE A 69 0.29 -7.42 -6.05
C PHE A 69 -1.03 -8.20 -6.26
N GLY A 70 -1.94 -7.69 -7.09
CA GLY A 70 -3.17 -8.40 -7.46
C GLY A 70 -2.91 -9.71 -8.21
N GLY A 71 -1.98 -9.70 -9.18
CA GLY A 71 -1.58 -10.89 -9.93
C GLY A 71 -0.89 -11.95 -9.08
N ALA A 72 -0.08 -11.54 -8.11
CA ALA A 72 0.54 -12.44 -7.15
C ALA A 72 -0.52 -13.13 -6.29
N PHE A 73 -1.52 -12.40 -5.80
CA PHE A 73 -2.66 -12.98 -5.10
C PHE A 73 -3.45 -13.95 -5.97
N PHE A 74 -3.77 -13.57 -7.21
CA PHE A 74 -4.46 -14.44 -8.17
C PHE A 74 -3.73 -15.78 -8.35
N ALA A 75 -2.40 -15.72 -8.48
CA ALA A 75 -1.60 -16.90 -8.77
C ALA A 75 -1.26 -17.75 -7.53
N SER A 76 -1.07 -17.13 -6.36
CA SER A 76 -0.65 -17.84 -5.13
C SER A 76 -1.78 -18.14 -4.15
N PHE A 77 -2.80 -17.28 -4.05
CA PHE A 77 -3.98 -17.46 -3.18
C PHE A 77 -5.29 -17.19 -3.95
N PRO A 78 -5.64 -18.05 -4.91
CA PRO A 78 -6.75 -17.80 -5.84
C PRO A 78 -8.11 -17.70 -5.15
N LEU A 79 -8.34 -18.45 -4.06
CA LEU A 79 -9.60 -18.40 -3.32
C LEU A 79 -9.81 -17.05 -2.63
N PHE A 80 -8.74 -16.45 -2.09
CA PHE A 80 -8.83 -15.07 -1.60
C PHE A 80 -9.09 -14.09 -2.73
N TYR A 81 -8.41 -14.28 -3.87
CA TYR A 81 -8.61 -13.40 -5.02
C TYR A 81 -10.07 -13.39 -5.46
N SER A 82 -10.69 -14.57 -5.65
CA SER A 82 -12.11 -14.65 -6.04
C SER A 82 -13.04 -14.09 -4.96
N THR A 83 -12.79 -14.40 -3.69
CA THR A 83 -13.64 -13.97 -2.57
C THR A 83 -13.57 -12.45 -2.35
N SER A 84 -12.37 -11.88 -2.34
CA SER A 84 -12.18 -10.45 -2.07
C SER A 84 -12.49 -9.59 -3.30
N PHE A 85 -11.84 -9.85 -4.44
CA PHE A 85 -12.03 -9.02 -5.64
C PHE A 85 -13.40 -9.22 -6.27
N GLY A 86 -13.93 -10.45 -6.24
CA GLY A 86 -15.29 -10.74 -6.72
C GLY A 86 -16.39 -10.32 -5.75
N GLY A 87 -16.13 -10.38 -4.44
CA GLY A 87 -17.14 -10.11 -3.42
C GLY A 87 -17.26 -8.64 -3.01
N ALA A 88 -16.15 -7.98 -2.64
CA ALA A 88 -16.10 -6.56 -2.29
C ALA A 88 -16.13 -5.66 -3.54
N TYR A 89 -17.00 -5.99 -4.48
CA TYR A 89 -17.06 -5.49 -5.84
C TYR A 89 -17.01 -3.97 -5.93
N TRP A 90 -17.88 -3.26 -5.21
CA TRP A 90 -18.01 -1.81 -5.36
C TRP A 90 -16.77 -1.06 -4.88
N VAL A 91 -16.11 -1.55 -3.82
CA VAL A 91 -14.90 -0.92 -3.32
C VAL A 91 -13.75 -1.11 -4.29
N TRP A 92 -13.59 -2.33 -4.83
CA TRP A 92 -12.57 -2.60 -5.85
C TRP A 92 -12.82 -1.84 -7.16
N MET A 93 -14.08 -1.71 -7.59
CA MET A 93 -14.45 -0.88 -8.73
C MET A 93 -14.12 0.59 -8.50
N ALA A 94 -14.40 1.12 -7.32
CA ALA A 94 -14.04 2.50 -6.97
C ALA A 94 -12.52 2.72 -6.98
N ILE A 95 -11.73 1.76 -6.45
CA ILE A 95 -10.27 1.77 -6.54
C ILE A 95 -9.84 1.76 -8.01
N LEU A 96 -10.35 0.83 -8.82
CA LEU A 96 -10.03 0.72 -10.25
C LEU A 96 -10.28 2.06 -10.97
N PHE A 97 -11.46 2.66 -10.81
CA PHE A 97 -11.77 3.95 -11.42
C PHE A 97 -10.84 5.06 -10.95
N CYS A 98 -10.48 5.12 -9.66
CA CYS A 98 -9.49 6.07 -9.16
C CYS A 98 -8.15 5.95 -9.90
N PHE A 99 -7.65 4.74 -10.12
CA PHE A 99 -6.36 4.55 -10.81
C PHE A 99 -6.46 4.74 -12.34
N ILE A 100 -7.62 4.48 -12.96
CA ILE A 100 -7.87 4.80 -14.38
C ILE A 100 -7.81 6.32 -14.59
N ILE A 101 -8.54 7.10 -13.80
CA ILE A 101 -8.55 8.57 -13.97
C ILE A 101 -7.17 9.17 -13.70
N GLN A 102 -6.35 8.55 -12.85
CA GLN A 102 -4.97 8.96 -12.61
C GLN A 102 -4.12 8.85 -13.88
N ALA A 103 -4.14 7.68 -14.53
CA ALA A 103 -3.36 7.43 -15.75
C ALA A 103 -3.76 8.41 -16.87
N ILE A 104 -5.07 8.60 -17.06
CA ILE A 104 -5.62 9.57 -18.02
C ILE A 104 -5.15 10.99 -17.68
N SER A 105 -5.14 11.36 -16.39
CA SER A 105 -4.77 12.71 -15.99
C SER A 105 -3.31 13.03 -16.26
N TYR A 106 -2.39 12.10 -16.04
CA TYR A 106 -0.99 12.31 -16.41
C TYR A 106 -0.84 12.41 -17.93
N GLU A 107 -1.47 11.53 -18.70
CA GLU A 107 -1.26 11.52 -20.16
C GLU A 107 -1.89 12.73 -20.87
N PHE A 108 -3.06 13.20 -20.42
CA PHE A 108 -3.86 14.17 -21.17
C PHE A 108 -3.86 15.61 -20.61
N ARG A 109 -3.26 15.87 -19.44
CA ARG A 109 -3.29 17.20 -18.81
C ARG A 109 -2.74 18.31 -19.72
N THR A 110 -1.59 18.09 -20.35
CA THR A 110 -0.88 19.08 -21.18
C THR A 110 -1.07 18.88 -22.69
N LYS A 111 -1.84 17.88 -23.13
CA LYS A 111 -2.00 17.58 -24.56
C LYS A 111 -2.69 18.73 -25.30
N PRO A 112 -2.29 19.00 -26.56
CA PRO A 112 -2.98 19.96 -27.40
C PRO A 112 -4.44 19.51 -27.58
N ASN A 113 -5.37 20.47 -27.62
CA ASN A 113 -6.82 20.24 -27.68
C ASN A 113 -7.41 19.50 -26.45
N ASN A 114 -6.83 19.71 -25.27
CA ASN A 114 -7.44 19.28 -24.00
C ASN A 114 -8.85 19.88 -23.83
N PHE A 115 -9.88 19.05 -24.03
CA PHE A 115 -11.29 19.45 -23.98
C PHE A 115 -11.84 19.63 -22.55
N LEU A 116 -11.23 18.99 -21.55
CA LEU A 116 -11.66 19.05 -20.14
C LEU A 116 -10.98 20.18 -19.35
N GLY A 117 -9.86 20.69 -19.85
CA GLY A 117 -9.01 21.66 -19.18
C GLY A 117 -8.08 21.04 -18.12
N GLN A 118 -6.94 21.68 -17.88
CA GLN A 118 -5.91 21.21 -16.93
C GLN A 118 -6.46 21.02 -15.51
N LYS A 119 -7.32 21.94 -15.06
CA LYS A 119 -7.92 21.90 -13.71
C LYS A 119 -8.76 20.65 -13.46
N THR A 120 -9.43 20.12 -14.48
CA THR A 120 -10.23 18.89 -14.35
C THR A 120 -9.35 17.68 -14.10
N TYR A 121 -8.23 17.58 -14.83
CA TYR A 121 -7.23 16.53 -14.59
C TYR A 121 -6.54 16.67 -13.23
N GLU A 122 -6.31 17.90 -12.76
CA GLU A 122 -5.80 18.14 -11.40
C GLU A 122 -6.79 17.66 -10.33
N VAL A 123 -8.11 17.84 -10.55
CA VAL A 123 -9.15 17.29 -9.67
C VAL A 123 -9.15 15.76 -9.71
N PHE A 124 -8.99 15.14 -10.88
CA PHE A 124 -8.88 13.68 -10.98
C PHE A 124 -7.67 13.12 -10.25
N LEU A 125 -6.50 13.78 -10.34
CA LEU A 125 -5.32 13.45 -9.55
C LEU A 125 -5.60 13.59 -8.05
N PHE A 126 -6.30 14.65 -7.63
CA PHE A 126 -6.69 14.83 -6.23
C PHE A 126 -7.64 13.72 -5.74
N ILE A 127 -8.63 13.33 -6.57
CA ILE A 127 -9.57 12.23 -6.28
C ILE A 127 -8.80 10.92 -6.13
N ASN A 128 -7.93 10.58 -7.07
CA ASN A 128 -7.10 9.38 -6.97
C ASN A 128 -6.25 9.39 -5.69
N GLY A 129 -5.53 10.47 -5.45
CA GLY A 129 -4.63 10.57 -4.31
C GLY A 129 -5.35 10.46 -2.96
N THR A 130 -6.59 10.96 -2.87
CA THR A 130 -7.41 10.90 -1.66
C THR A 130 -8.20 9.62 -1.56
N LEU A 131 -9.15 9.40 -2.47
CA LEU A 131 -10.07 8.28 -2.41
C LEU A 131 -9.33 6.95 -2.65
N GLY A 132 -8.40 6.90 -3.60
CA GLY A 132 -7.65 5.68 -3.91
C GLY A 132 -6.83 5.17 -2.71
N THR A 133 -6.14 6.05 -1.99
CA THR A 133 -5.33 5.65 -0.82
C THR A 133 -6.20 5.28 0.39
N ILE A 134 -7.28 6.02 0.66
CA ILE A 134 -8.22 5.71 1.75
C ILE A 134 -8.89 4.37 1.50
N LEU A 135 -9.39 4.12 0.29
CA LEU A 135 -10.05 2.86 -0.05
C LEU A 135 -9.09 1.67 0.05
N ILE A 136 -7.87 1.79 -0.48
CA ILE A 136 -6.87 0.72 -0.35
C ILE A 136 -6.58 0.42 1.13
N GLY A 137 -6.31 1.43 1.96
CA GLY A 137 -6.05 1.20 3.38
C GLY A 137 -7.27 0.63 4.11
N THR A 138 -8.49 1.01 3.72
CA THR A 138 -9.73 0.47 4.28
C THR A 138 -9.89 -1.02 3.94
N VAL A 139 -9.65 -1.40 2.68
CA VAL A 139 -9.68 -2.81 2.25
C VAL A 139 -8.61 -3.61 2.97
N VAL A 140 -7.39 -3.09 3.09
CA VAL A 140 -6.34 -3.76 3.88
C VAL A 140 -6.76 -3.92 5.34
N GLY A 141 -7.56 -3.01 5.89
CA GLY A 141 -8.12 -3.13 7.24
C GLY A 141 -8.97 -4.39 7.42
N THR A 142 -9.64 -4.84 6.36
CA THR A 142 -10.47 -6.06 6.39
C THR A 142 -9.65 -7.33 6.62
N PHE A 143 -8.34 -7.34 6.31
CA PHE A 143 -7.46 -8.47 6.64
C PHE A 143 -7.37 -8.71 8.15
N PHE A 144 -7.58 -7.65 8.94
CA PHE A 144 -7.54 -7.74 10.40
C PHE A 144 -8.92 -7.81 11.03
N ASN A 145 -9.92 -7.16 10.42
CA ASN A 145 -11.26 -6.98 10.98
C ASN A 145 -12.32 -7.92 10.41
N GLY A 146 -12.04 -8.54 9.27
CA GLY A 146 -12.90 -9.45 8.56
C GLY A 146 -13.95 -8.78 7.67
N SER A 147 -14.61 -9.62 6.88
CA SER A 147 -15.58 -9.26 5.85
C SER A 147 -16.81 -10.19 5.88
N MET A 148 -17.92 -9.77 5.29
CA MET A 148 -19.19 -10.51 5.29
C MET A 148 -19.28 -11.45 4.07
N PHE A 149 -18.60 -12.59 4.14
CA PHE A 149 -18.61 -13.59 3.08
C PHE A 149 -18.75 -15.01 3.63
N SER A 150 -19.20 -15.94 2.80
CA SER A 150 -19.22 -17.37 3.10
C SER A 150 -18.41 -18.13 2.04
N VAL A 151 -17.87 -19.29 2.40
CA VAL A 151 -17.19 -20.21 1.49
C VAL A 151 -17.69 -21.62 1.77
N ASN A 152 -18.15 -22.33 0.74
CA ASN A 152 -18.59 -23.71 0.89
C ASN A 152 -17.44 -24.72 0.67
N GLU A 153 -17.70 -25.99 0.93
CA GLU A 153 -16.73 -27.08 0.77
C GLU A 153 -16.16 -27.23 -0.65
N MET A 154 -16.88 -26.73 -1.66
CA MET A 154 -16.43 -26.71 -3.06
C MET A 154 -15.63 -25.45 -3.42
N ASN A 155 -15.24 -24.62 -2.45
CA ASN A 155 -14.54 -23.35 -2.64
C ASN A 155 -15.31 -22.31 -3.46
N PHE A 156 -16.64 -22.39 -3.49
CA PHE A 156 -17.47 -21.29 -3.98
C PHE A 156 -17.69 -20.28 -2.87
N SER A 157 -17.32 -19.04 -3.13
CA SER A 157 -17.47 -17.91 -2.21
C SER A 157 -18.72 -17.09 -2.53
N GLY A 158 -19.48 -16.72 -1.51
CA GLY A 158 -20.63 -15.80 -1.59
C GLY A 158 -20.38 -14.52 -0.78
N TRP A 159 -20.75 -13.36 -1.31
CA TRP A 159 -20.77 -12.12 -0.53
C TRP A 159 -22.17 -11.91 0.05
N GLU A 160 -22.27 -11.80 1.37
CA GLU A 160 -23.54 -11.95 2.09
C GLU A 160 -24.27 -10.63 2.31
N THR A 161 -23.60 -9.49 2.05
CA THR A 161 -24.20 -8.17 2.14
C THR A 161 -24.62 -7.64 0.77
N LYS A 162 -25.75 -6.93 0.73
CA LYS A 162 -26.24 -6.24 -0.47
C LYS A 162 -25.32 -5.10 -0.93
N SER A 163 -24.47 -4.59 -0.04
CA SER A 163 -23.56 -3.48 -0.29
C SER A 163 -22.26 -3.90 -0.97
N HIS A 164 -22.00 -5.20 -1.15
CA HIS A 164 -20.85 -5.75 -1.88
C HIS A 164 -19.53 -5.03 -1.59
N GLY A 165 -19.20 -4.90 -0.29
CA GLY A 165 -17.93 -4.37 0.20
C GLY A 165 -17.99 -2.95 0.77
N LEU A 166 -19.00 -2.14 0.43
CA LEU A 166 -19.07 -0.76 0.96
C LEU A 166 -19.21 -0.70 2.49
N GLU A 167 -19.71 -1.77 3.11
CA GLU A 167 -19.76 -1.93 4.56
C GLU A 167 -18.38 -1.91 5.23
N ALA A 168 -17.30 -2.16 4.47
CA ALA A 168 -15.94 -2.02 4.99
C ALA A 168 -15.66 -0.58 5.45
N LEU A 169 -16.34 0.41 4.87
CA LEU A 169 -16.31 1.83 5.23
C LEU A 169 -17.14 2.16 6.48
N LEU A 170 -17.93 1.22 7.01
CA LEU A 170 -18.67 1.42 8.27
C LEU A 170 -17.84 1.01 9.49
N ASN A 171 -16.79 0.21 9.27
CA ASN A 171 -15.89 -0.19 10.34
C ASN A 171 -14.86 0.91 10.59
N TRP A 172 -14.96 1.57 11.74
CA TRP A 172 -14.04 2.66 12.11
C TRP A 172 -12.57 2.24 12.10
N HIS A 173 -12.27 0.98 12.45
CA HIS A 173 -10.91 0.47 12.52
C HIS A 173 -10.32 0.26 11.11
N ASN A 174 -11.14 -0.09 10.12
CA ASN A 174 -10.75 -0.11 8.70
C ASN A 174 -10.46 1.31 8.19
N ILE A 175 -11.38 2.25 8.47
CA ILE A 175 -11.22 3.66 8.05
C ILE A 175 -9.98 4.28 8.71
N ALA A 176 -9.69 3.96 9.97
CA ALA A 176 -8.49 4.43 10.65
C ALA A 176 -7.22 3.99 9.89
N LEU A 177 -7.16 2.77 9.36
CA LEU A 177 -6.07 2.35 8.48
C LEU A 177 -6.09 3.07 7.13
N GLY A 178 -7.26 3.26 6.53
CA GLY A 178 -7.44 4.08 5.32
C GLY A 178 -6.84 5.48 5.46
N LEU A 179 -7.20 6.19 6.53
CA LEU A 179 -6.68 7.52 6.85
C LEU A 179 -5.19 7.50 7.19
N THR A 180 -4.72 6.46 7.86
CA THR A 180 -3.29 6.23 8.12
C THR A 180 -2.51 6.14 6.81
N VAL A 181 -2.95 5.31 5.86
CA VAL A 181 -2.30 5.14 4.56
C VAL A 181 -2.33 6.44 3.75
N PHE A 182 -3.47 7.15 3.73
CA PHE A 182 -3.59 8.44 3.07
C PHE A 182 -2.62 9.51 3.62
N LEU A 183 -2.55 9.66 4.94
CA LEU A 183 -1.67 10.64 5.56
C LEU A 183 -0.20 10.24 5.42
N LEU A 184 0.11 8.95 5.50
CA LEU A 184 1.45 8.43 5.22
C LEU A 184 1.88 8.68 3.78
N ALA A 185 0.99 8.44 2.81
CA ALA A 185 1.21 8.75 1.41
C ALA A 185 1.56 10.24 1.23
N ARG A 186 0.81 11.14 1.86
CA ARG A 186 1.10 12.59 1.85
C ARG A 186 2.45 12.92 2.46
N ILE A 187 2.79 12.32 3.61
CA ILE A 187 4.10 12.49 4.25
C ILE A 187 5.23 12.04 3.31
N LEU A 188 5.10 10.87 2.70
CA LEU A 188 6.06 10.35 1.72
C LEU A 188 6.20 11.30 0.52
N GLY A 189 5.08 11.83 0.01
CA GLY A 189 5.05 12.82 -1.07
C GLY A 189 5.79 14.11 -0.70
N LEU A 190 5.61 14.62 0.53
CA LEU A 190 6.33 15.79 1.05
C LEU A 190 7.85 15.53 1.14
N PHE A 191 8.27 14.37 1.64
CA PHE A 191 9.68 13.99 1.64
C PHE A 191 10.25 13.86 0.23
N TYR A 192 9.44 13.37 -0.71
CA TYR A 192 9.84 13.28 -2.11
C TYR A 192 10.04 14.66 -2.74
N PHE A 193 9.14 15.62 -2.48
CA PHE A 193 9.29 17.00 -2.94
C PHE A 193 10.52 17.67 -2.34
N MET A 194 10.71 17.61 -1.02
CA MET A 194 11.87 18.19 -0.33
C MET A 194 13.22 17.66 -0.84
N LYS A 195 13.23 16.45 -1.40
CA LYS A 195 14.46 15.83 -1.92
C LYS A 195 14.72 16.18 -3.40
N ASN A 196 13.69 16.11 -4.25
CA ASN A 196 13.87 16.08 -5.70
C ASN A 196 13.50 17.40 -6.41
N VAL A 197 12.86 18.34 -5.72
CA VAL A 197 12.50 19.66 -6.26
C VAL A 197 13.51 20.69 -5.77
N ASP A 198 14.11 21.44 -6.69
CA ASP A 198 15.06 22.51 -6.36
C ASP A 198 14.38 23.89 -6.31
N ASP A 199 13.43 24.05 -5.38
CA ASP A 199 12.72 25.30 -5.13
C ASP A 199 12.55 25.51 -3.61
N GLU A 200 13.08 26.62 -3.10
CA GLU A 200 13.10 26.92 -1.67
C GLU A 200 11.68 27.11 -1.09
N GLU A 201 10.75 27.69 -1.86
CA GLU A 201 9.37 27.86 -1.41
C GLU A 201 8.67 26.50 -1.29
N VAL A 202 8.86 25.61 -2.27
CA VAL A 202 8.36 24.22 -2.22
C VAL A 202 8.92 23.49 -1.00
N TYR A 203 10.21 23.66 -0.70
CA TYR A 203 10.85 23.06 0.47
C TYR A 203 10.21 23.55 1.79
N GLN A 204 10.09 24.87 1.97
CA GLN A 204 9.53 25.45 3.20
C GLN A 204 8.04 25.13 3.38
N LEU A 205 7.25 25.17 2.30
CA LEU A 205 5.85 24.75 2.34
C LEU A 205 5.73 23.26 2.65
N SER A 206 6.57 22.42 2.05
CA SER A 206 6.56 20.98 2.31
C SER A 206 6.87 20.67 3.78
N LYS A 207 7.86 21.36 4.36
CA LYS A 207 8.20 21.26 5.77
C LYS A 207 7.06 21.71 6.69
N LYS A 208 6.38 22.81 6.36
CA LYS A 208 5.20 23.28 7.11
C LYS A 208 4.06 22.26 7.06
N HIS A 209 3.76 21.74 5.87
CA HIS A 209 2.70 20.75 5.68
C HIS A 209 3.05 19.38 6.27
N LEU A 210 4.33 19.06 6.47
CA LEU A 210 4.75 17.83 7.14
C LEU A 210 4.14 17.72 8.53
N LEU A 211 4.16 18.79 9.33
CA LEU A 211 3.58 18.79 10.67
C LEU A 211 2.06 18.55 10.66
N TYR A 212 1.35 19.22 9.74
CA TYR A 212 -0.10 19.08 9.61
C TYR A 212 -0.55 17.67 9.22
N ASN A 213 0.29 16.89 8.55
CA ASN A 213 -0.01 15.50 8.20
C ASN A 213 0.53 14.51 9.24
N ALA A 214 1.68 14.80 9.87
CA ALA A 214 2.32 13.92 10.84
C ALA A 214 1.49 13.73 12.12
N ILE A 215 0.86 14.80 12.63
CA ILE A 215 0.03 14.72 13.83
C ILE A 215 -1.19 13.81 13.62
N PRO A 216 -2.08 14.06 12.63
CA PRO A 216 -3.22 13.17 12.41
C PRO A 216 -2.78 11.77 11.98
N PHE A 217 -1.66 11.63 11.25
CA PHE A 217 -1.10 10.32 10.91
C PHE A 217 -0.82 9.52 12.17
N LEU A 218 -0.12 10.12 13.15
CA LEU A 218 0.21 9.45 14.40
C LEU A 218 -1.05 9.07 15.19
N VAL A 219 -2.07 9.94 15.23
CA VAL A 219 -3.34 9.65 15.90
C VAL A 219 -4.02 8.42 15.29
N PHE A 220 -4.23 8.39 13.96
CA PHE A 220 -4.89 7.26 13.31
C PHE A 220 -4.04 5.99 13.33
N PHE A 221 -2.72 6.10 13.16
CA PHE A 221 -1.80 4.97 13.22
C PHE A 221 -1.78 4.33 14.61
N LEU A 222 -1.65 5.13 15.67
CA LEU A 222 -1.67 4.62 17.04
C LEU A 222 -3.05 4.05 17.39
N ALA A 223 -4.15 4.70 16.99
CA ALA A 223 -5.49 4.17 17.20
C ALA A 223 -5.66 2.78 16.55
N PHE A 224 -5.17 2.62 15.32
CA PHE A 224 -5.16 1.34 14.62
C PHE A 224 -4.28 0.31 15.33
N VAL A 225 -3.00 0.62 15.59
CA VAL A 225 -2.06 -0.34 16.20
C VAL A 225 -2.48 -0.75 17.60
N ILE A 226 -2.91 0.19 18.45
CA ILE A 226 -3.38 -0.11 19.81
C ILE A 226 -4.59 -1.04 19.75
N ARG A 227 -5.57 -0.74 18.88
CA ARG A 227 -6.74 -1.61 18.71
C ARG A 227 -6.34 -2.98 18.15
N LEU A 228 -5.40 -3.04 17.21
CA LEU A 228 -4.90 -4.27 16.61
C LEU A 228 -4.24 -5.19 17.63
N VAL A 229 -3.39 -4.67 18.52
CA VAL A 229 -2.69 -5.50 19.51
C VAL A 229 -3.59 -5.91 20.68
N THR A 230 -4.67 -5.17 20.95
CA THR A 230 -5.60 -5.43 22.06
C THR A 230 -6.85 -6.20 21.67
N LYS A 231 -7.16 -6.34 20.37
CA LYS A 231 -8.34 -7.04 19.90
C LYS A 231 -8.19 -8.56 19.95
N GLU A 232 -9.34 -9.23 19.92
CA GLU A 232 -9.42 -10.63 19.52
C GLU A 232 -9.12 -10.74 18.02
N GLY A 233 -8.38 -11.76 17.62
CA GLY A 233 -8.10 -12.07 16.22
C GLY A 233 -8.48 -13.49 15.87
N PHE A 234 -8.28 -13.83 14.59
CA PHE A 234 -8.78 -15.05 13.99
C PHE A 234 -7.64 -16.05 13.90
N ALA A 235 -7.64 -17.03 14.79
CA ALA A 235 -6.68 -18.13 14.79
C ALA A 235 -7.33 -19.37 14.17
N TYR A 236 -6.51 -20.28 13.64
CA TYR A 236 -6.98 -21.60 13.26
C TYR A 236 -6.14 -22.70 13.91
N ASP A 237 -6.75 -23.83 14.17
CA ASP A 237 -6.04 -25.03 14.61
C ASP A 237 -5.33 -25.70 13.41
N PRO A 238 -4.03 -25.98 13.47
CA PRO A 238 -3.28 -26.53 12.33
C PRO A 238 -3.58 -28.00 12.02
N VAL A 239 -4.33 -28.70 12.89
CA VAL A 239 -4.72 -30.10 12.72
C VAL A 239 -6.16 -30.21 12.26
N THR A 240 -7.09 -29.52 12.93
CA THR A 240 -8.53 -29.58 12.60
C THR A 240 -8.95 -28.53 11.59
N TYR A 241 -8.13 -27.48 11.37
CA TYR A 241 -8.46 -26.28 10.59
C TYR A 241 -9.66 -25.50 11.10
N GLU A 242 -10.13 -25.78 12.32
CA GLU A 242 -11.20 -25.01 12.93
C GLU A 242 -10.71 -23.60 13.27
N VAL A 243 -11.50 -22.61 12.86
CA VAL A 243 -11.22 -21.20 13.11
C VAL A 243 -11.86 -20.78 14.43
N VAL A 244 -11.08 -20.15 15.29
CA VAL A 244 -11.47 -19.68 16.62
C VAL A 244 -10.98 -18.27 16.89
N MET A 245 -11.72 -17.54 17.73
CA MET A 245 -11.32 -16.22 18.19
C MET A 245 -10.30 -16.35 19.32
N GLU A 246 -9.14 -15.73 19.15
CA GLU A 246 -8.06 -15.71 20.14
C GLU A 246 -7.85 -14.29 20.67
N LYS A 247 -7.91 -14.10 22.00
CA LYS A 247 -7.65 -12.82 22.65
C LYS A 247 -6.20 -12.39 22.43
N PHE A 248 -5.98 -11.12 22.09
CA PHE A 248 -4.66 -10.55 21.84
C PHE A 248 -3.86 -11.24 20.72
N LYS A 249 -4.53 -11.90 19.76
CA LYS A 249 -3.91 -12.69 18.69
C LYS A 249 -2.71 -12.01 18.03
N TYR A 250 -2.89 -10.76 17.59
CA TYR A 250 -1.84 -10.04 16.86
C TYR A 250 -0.67 -9.64 17.76
N LEU A 251 -0.91 -9.40 19.06
CA LEU A 251 0.16 -9.21 20.04
C LEU A 251 0.93 -10.51 20.27
N HIS A 252 0.22 -11.63 20.46
CA HIS A 252 0.86 -12.94 20.59
C HIS A 252 1.70 -13.27 19.35
N ASN A 253 1.24 -12.93 18.14
CA ASN A 253 2.00 -13.09 16.91
C ASN A 253 3.31 -12.29 16.93
N LEU A 254 3.27 -11.03 17.38
CA LEU A 254 4.49 -10.20 17.50
C LEU A 254 5.48 -10.78 18.52
N LEU A 255 4.98 -11.27 19.65
CA LEU A 255 5.82 -11.87 20.70
C LEU A 255 6.41 -13.23 20.27
N ALA A 256 5.62 -14.04 19.54
CA ALA A 256 6.03 -15.35 19.04
C ALA A 256 6.96 -15.28 17.83
N MET A 257 6.98 -14.14 17.11
CA MET A 257 7.86 -13.91 15.95
C MET A 257 8.80 -12.71 16.19
N PRO A 258 9.89 -12.87 16.96
CA PRO A 258 10.78 -11.77 17.35
C PRO A 258 11.36 -10.97 16.19
N LEU A 259 11.67 -11.63 15.07
CA LEU A 259 12.18 -10.94 13.86
C LEU A 259 11.15 -9.96 13.29
N VAL A 260 9.87 -10.32 13.30
CA VAL A 260 8.77 -9.45 12.83
C VAL A 260 8.60 -8.27 13.77
N LEU A 261 8.71 -8.49 15.07
CA LEU A 261 8.71 -7.41 16.06
C LEU A 261 9.90 -6.46 15.86
N ILE A 262 11.10 -6.98 15.61
CA ILE A 262 12.27 -6.15 15.32
C ILE A 262 12.05 -5.30 14.07
N PHE A 263 11.54 -5.88 12.98
CA PHE A 263 11.20 -5.12 11.77
C PHE A 263 10.20 -4.01 12.06
N LEU A 264 9.15 -4.29 12.83
CA LEU A 264 8.16 -3.29 13.22
C LEU A 264 8.79 -2.14 14.03
N LEU A 265 9.59 -2.46 15.05
CA LEU A 265 10.23 -1.46 15.90
C LEU A 265 11.25 -0.61 15.14
N VAL A 266 12.13 -1.25 14.36
CA VAL A 266 13.10 -0.54 13.51
C VAL A 266 12.37 0.34 12.49
N GLY A 267 11.28 -0.16 11.91
CA GLY A 267 10.44 0.58 10.98
C GLY A 267 9.84 1.84 11.61
N VAL A 268 9.23 1.71 12.80
CA VAL A 268 8.67 2.84 13.56
C VAL A 268 9.74 3.85 13.91
N VAL A 269 10.90 3.40 14.42
CA VAL A 269 12.02 4.29 14.74
C VAL A 269 12.53 5.02 13.50
N ALA A 270 12.63 4.35 12.35
CA ALA A 270 13.04 4.97 11.10
C ALA A 270 12.04 6.04 10.61
N VAL A 271 10.72 5.78 10.73
CA VAL A 271 9.67 6.77 10.43
C VAL A 271 9.78 7.98 11.36
N VAL A 272 9.88 7.76 12.67
CA VAL A 272 10.01 8.84 13.66
C VAL A 272 11.28 9.66 13.42
N PHE A 273 12.40 8.99 13.13
CA PHE A 273 13.66 9.64 12.82
C PHE A 273 13.57 10.46 11.52
N ALA A 274 12.88 9.96 10.50
CA ALA A 274 12.63 10.71 9.28
C ALA A 274 11.81 11.96 9.55
N LEU A 275 10.71 11.85 10.31
CA LEU A 275 9.88 12.98 10.72
C LEU A 275 10.70 14.02 11.51
N TYR A 276 11.53 13.57 12.45
CA TYR A 276 12.46 14.44 13.16
C TYR A 276 13.42 15.17 12.20
N GLN A 277 14.03 14.45 11.24
CA GLN A 277 14.90 15.08 10.25
C GLN A 277 14.16 16.12 9.41
N GLY A 278 12.97 15.80 8.91
CA GLY A 278 12.19 16.71 8.08
C GLY A 278 11.74 17.98 8.82
N LEU A 279 11.41 17.87 10.11
CA LEU A 279 10.93 18.99 10.92
C LEU A 279 12.05 19.85 11.53
N PHE A 280 13.15 19.23 11.99
CA PHE A 280 14.16 19.91 12.79
C PHE A 280 15.51 20.08 12.11
N THR A 281 15.74 19.44 10.96
CA THR A 281 17.01 19.55 10.22
C THR A 281 16.79 20.04 8.80
N SER A 282 17.89 20.38 8.11
CA SER A 282 17.89 20.69 6.67
C SER A 282 18.39 19.51 5.82
N LYS A 283 18.43 18.29 6.39
CA LYS A 283 18.95 17.10 5.70
C LYS A 283 17.87 16.48 4.81
N THR A 284 18.17 16.32 3.53
CA THR A 284 17.27 15.72 2.53
C THR A 284 17.25 14.19 2.52
N LYS A 285 18.04 13.55 3.39
CA LYS A 285 18.10 12.08 3.50
C LYS A 285 16.86 11.46 4.17
N GLY A 286 15.97 12.28 4.74
CA GLY A 286 14.73 11.83 5.39
C GLY A 286 13.86 10.92 4.52
N PHE A 287 13.83 11.13 3.19
CA PHE A 287 13.08 10.29 2.25
C PHE A 287 13.46 8.79 2.31
N TYR A 288 14.74 8.48 2.51
CA TYR A 288 15.18 7.09 2.58
C TYR A 288 14.76 6.43 3.89
N PHE A 289 14.83 7.16 5.01
CA PHE A 289 14.41 6.66 6.31
C PHE A 289 12.90 6.46 6.39
N ILE A 290 12.10 7.40 5.88
CA ILE A 290 10.63 7.24 5.83
C ILE A 290 10.25 6.08 4.90
N GLY A 291 10.93 5.94 3.75
CA GLY A 291 10.64 4.87 2.80
C GLY A 291 10.94 3.48 3.38
N ALA A 292 12.16 3.29 3.90
CA ALA A 292 12.55 2.04 4.55
C ALA A 292 11.68 1.74 5.79
N GLY A 293 11.37 2.77 6.59
CA GLY A 293 10.50 2.65 7.75
C GLY A 293 9.08 2.18 7.39
N THR A 294 8.47 2.81 6.38
CA THR A 294 7.17 2.40 5.84
C THR A 294 7.18 0.96 5.36
N VAL A 295 8.20 0.56 4.58
CA VAL A 295 8.33 -0.81 4.09
C VAL A 295 8.37 -1.80 5.26
N LEU A 296 9.23 -1.56 6.25
CA LEU A 296 9.37 -2.46 7.40
C LEU A 296 8.09 -2.57 8.24
N VAL A 297 7.39 -1.45 8.49
CA VAL A 297 6.13 -1.45 9.26
C VAL A 297 5.05 -2.23 8.53
N VAL A 298 4.79 -1.90 7.25
CA VAL A 298 3.72 -2.55 6.47
C VAL A 298 4.04 -4.03 6.25
N PHE A 299 5.31 -4.36 5.97
CA PHE A 299 5.76 -5.73 5.85
C PHE A 299 5.46 -6.51 7.14
N SER A 300 5.80 -5.95 8.30
CA SER A 300 5.54 -6.59 9.59
C SER A 300 4.05 -6.80 9.85
N LEU A 301 3.20 -5.82 9.53
CA LEU A 301 1.74 -5.92 9.69
C LEU A 301 1.14 -7.01 8.80
N PHE A 302 1.59 -7.14 7.56
CA PHE A 302 1.14 -8.23 6.69
C PHE A 302 1.67 -9.59 7.14
N LEU A 303 2.92 -9.69 7.60
CA LEU A 303 3.46 -10.95 8.14
C LEU A 303 2.63 -11.45 9.32
N ILE A 304 2.26 -10.60 10.28
CA ILE A 304 1.41 -11.03 11.41
C ILE A 304 -0.04 -11.32 11.01
N ALA A 305 -0.51 -10.85 9.86
CA ALA A 305 -1.86 -11.12 9.38
C ALA A 305 -2.01 -12.55 8.84
N GLY A 306 -0.98 -13.13 8.22
CA GLY A 306 -1.07 -14.48 7.64
C GLY A 306 -0.16 -15.54 8.25
N LEU A 307 0.87 -15.15 9.00
CA LEU A 307 1.74 -16.11 9.70
C LEU A 307 1.25 -16.39 11.12
N ASN A 308 1.86 -17.41 11.73
CA ASN A 308 1.57 -17.87 13.10
C ASN A 308 0.10 -18.30 13.32
N LYS A 309 -0.41 -19.10 12.38
CA LYS A 309 -1.75 -19.71 12.44
C LYS A 309 -2.86 -18.66 12.49
N THR A 310 -2.78 -17.68 11.59
CA THR A 310 -3.73 -16.56 11.51
C THR A 310 -4.52 -16.65 10.22
N CYS A 311 -5.83 -16.40 10.29
CA CYS A 311 -6.65 -16.17 9.11
C CYS A 311 -6.40 -14.74 8.62
N TYR A 312 -5.73 -14.61 7.48
CA TYR A 312 -5.40 -13.29 6.92
C TYR A 312 -6.59 -12.62 6.23
N TYR A 313 -7.63 -13.39 5.90
CA TYR A 313 -8.88 -12.82 5.40
C TYR A 313 -10.06 -13.48 6.13
N PRO A 314 -10.43 -12.95 7.30
CA PRO A 314 -11.43 -13.57 8.14
C PRO A 314 -12.85 -13.27 7.67
N SER A 315 -13.74 -14.24 7.82
CA SER A 315 -15.18 -14.00 7.67
C SER A 315 -15.82 -13.70 9.02
N ILE A 316 -16.65 -12.67 9.04
CA ILE A 316 -17.50 -12.32 10.19
C ILE A 316 -18.95 -12.78 10.02
N PHE A 317 -19.29 -13.37 8.87
CA PHE A 317 -20.60 -13.99 8.64
C PHE A 317 -20.60 -15.44 9.13
N ASP A 318 -19.58 -16.20 8.75
CA ASP A 318 -19.33 -17.56 9.21
C ASP A 318 -17.83 -17.71 9.47
N LEU A 319 -17.47 -17.96 10.74
CA LEU A 319 -16.07 -18.01 11.16
C LEU A 319 -15.28 -19.08 10.41
N GLN A 320 -15.91 -20.22 10.08
CA GLN A 320 -15.25 -21.34 9.39
C GLN A 320 -14.98 -21.08 7.91
N SER A 321 -15.67 -20.09 7.33
CA SER A 321 -15.38 -19.60 5.97
C SER A 321 -14.10 -18.76 5.88
N SER A 322 -13.40 -18.50 7.00
CA SER A 322 -12.21 -17.66 7.03
C SER A 322 -11.04 -18.25 6.24
N LEU A 323 -10.30 -17.40 5.54
CA LEU A 323 -9.17 -17.82 4.71
C LEU A 323 -7.85 -17.65 5.46
N HIS A 324 -7.06 -18.71 5.46
CA HIS A 324 -5.68 -18.76 5.94
C HIS A 324 -4.76 -19.28 4.83
N ILE A 325 -3.45 -19.18 5.03
CA ILE A 325 -2.48 -19.48 3.95
C ILE A 325 -2.53 -20.94 3.49
N GLU A 326 -3.06 -21.85 4.31
CA GLU A 326 -3.11 -23.28 4.00
C GLU A 326 -4.36 -23.68 3.20
N ASN A 327 -5.54 -23.10 3.49
CA ASN A 327 -6.80 -23.45 2.80
C ASN A 327 -7.05 -22.68 1.50
N SER A 328 -6.36 -21.55 1.31
CA SER A 328 -6.66 -20.62 0.20
C SER A 328 -5.57 -20.55 -0.87
N SER A 329 -4.47 -21.28 -0.69
CA SER A 329 -3.32 -21.26 -1.60
C SER A 329 -3.47 -22.15 -2.83
N SER A 330 -2.68 -21.88 -3.84
CA SER A 330 -2.50 -22.76 -5.00
C SER A 330 -1.81 -24.09 -4.63
N SER A 331 -1.89 -25.05 -5.57
CA SER A 331 -1.21 -26.35 -5.45
C SER A 331 0.30 -26.21 -5.26
N GLU A 332 0.92 -27.23 -4.66
CA GLU A 332 2.37 -27.30 -4.47
C GLU A 332 3.15 -27.12 -5.79
N TYR A 333 2.67 -27.74 -6.87
CA TYR A 333 3.25 -27.59 -8.20
C TYR A 333 3.27 -26.12 -8.66
N THR A 334 2.13 -25.44 -8.58
CA THR A 334 1.98 -24.04 -8.98
C THR A 334 2.89 -23.12 -8.17
N LEU A 335 2.88 -23.27 -6.83
CA LEU A 335 3.71 -22.46 -5.95
C LEU A 335 5.21 -22.71 -6.19
N THR A 336 5.60 -23.96 -6.44
CA THR A 336 6.99 -24.32 -6.78
C THR A 336 7.42 -23.67 -8.09
N ALA A 337 6.61 -23.80 -9.14
CA ALA A 337 6.90 -23.23 -10.46
C ALA A 337 7.05 -21.70 -10.37
N MET A 338 6.12 -21.02 -9.71
CA MET A 338 6.19 -19.57 -9.53
C MET A 338 7.39 -19.15 -8.65
N SER A 339 7.81 -19.97 -7.68
CA SER A 339 9.00 -19.68 -6.85
C SER A 339 10.31 -19.75 -7.64
N TRP A 340 10.35 -20.51 -8.73
CA TRP A 340 11.46 -20.42 -9.68
C TRP A 340 11.41 -19.10 -10.47
N VAL A 341 10.22 -18.65 -10.85
CA VAL A 341 10.04 -17.36 -11.54
C VAL A 341 10.38 -16.17 -10.62
N SER A 342 10.13 -16.27 -9.31
CA SER A 342 10.47 -15.19 -8.38
C SER A 342 11.98 -14.95 -8.27
N LEU A 343 12.84 -15.88 -8.70
CA LEU A 343 14.30 -15.67 -8.78
C LEU A 343 14.69 -14.60 -9.81
N PHE A 344 13.79 -14.21 -10.71
CA PHE A 344 14.02 -13.08 -11.63
C PHE A 344 13.77 -11.72 -10.97
N VAL A 345 13.13 -11.67 -9.80
CA VAL A 345 12.81 -10.42 -9.07
C VAL A 345 14.05 -9.57 -8.80
N PRO A 346 15.21 -10.09 -8.34
CA PRO A 346 16.43 -9.30 -8.21
C PRO A 346 16.86 -8.59 -9.50
N GLY A 347 16.66 -9.21 -10.67
CA GLY A 347 16.92 -8.58 -11.97
C GLY A 347 16.00 -7.40 -12.23
N VAL A 348 14.70 -7.57 -11.94
CA VAL A 348 13.70 -6.49 -12.03
C VAL A 348 14.02 -5.36 -11.04
N LEU A 349 14.38 -5.67 -9.80
CA LEU A 349 14.77 -4.68 -8.80
C LEU A 349 16.03 -3.92 -9.22
N THR A 350 16.99 -4.61 -9.83
CA THR A 350 18.21 -3.99 -10.36
C THR A 350 17.86 -3.00 -11.47
N TYR A 351 17.00 -3.38 -12.41
CA TYR A 351 16.50 -2.47 -13.44
C TYR A 351 15.76 -1.26 -12.85
N ILE A 352 14.83 -1.49 -11.90
CA ILE A 352 14.11 -0.41 -11.22
C ILE A 352 15.09 0.52 -10.51
N TYR A 353 16.11 -0.01 -9.85
CA TYR A 353 17.16 0.78 -9.20
C TYR A 353 17.94 1.65 -10.20
N PHE A 354 18.34 1.09 -11.33
CA PHE A 354 19.01 1.84 -12.39
C PHE A 354 18.10 2.92 -13.00
N ALA A 355 16.85 2.58 -13.36
CA ALA A 355 15.87 3.53 -13.87
C ALA A 355 15.57 4.64 -12.85
N TRP A 356 15.43 4.27 -11.57
CA TRP A 356 15.22 5.22 -10.48
C TRP A 356 16.38 6.19 -10.32
N THR A 357 17.61 5.68 -10.39
CA THR A 357 18.84 6.47 -10.27
C THR A 357 19.03 7.38 -11.48
N ALA A 358 18.75 6.89 -12.69
CA ALA A 358 18.82 7.67 -13.92
C ALA A 358 17.83 8.85 -13.89
N LEU A 359 16.59 8.60 -13.50
CA LEU A 359 15.52 9.61 -13.43
C LEU A 359 15.73 10.66 -12.31
N ASN A 360 16.54 10.36 -11.29
CA ASN A 360 16.79 11.25 -10.14
C ASN A 360 18.23 11.81 -10.11
N LYS A 361 19.00 11.68 -11.20
CA LYS A 361 20.41 12.10 -11.25
C LYS A 361 20.57 13.62 -11.13
N LYS A 362 19.57 14.38 -11.59
CA LYS A 362 19.45 15.83 -11.42
C LYS A 362 18.15 16.13 -10.67
N LYS A 363 18.20 17.15 -9.82
CA LYS A 363 16.96 17.71 -9.25
C LYS A 363 16.22 18.46 -10.34
N ILE A 364 14.90 18.36 -10.32
CA ILE A 364 14.07 18.99 -11.35
C ILE A 364 13.87 20.47 -10.96
N SER A 365 14.23 21.36 -11.88
CA SER A 365 14.01 22.80 -11.78
C SER A 365 13.04 23.27 -12.86
N THR A 366 12.50 24.48 -12.70
CA THR A 366 11.59 25.09 -13.68
C THR A 366 12.28 25.37 -15.02
N GLU A 367 13.62 25.49 -15.04
CA GLU A 367 14.41 25.70 -16.26
C GLU A 367 14.55 24.42 -17.08
N GLU A 368 14.73 23.27 -16.41
CA GLU A 368 14.84 21.95 -17.06
C GLU A 368 13.54 21.56 -17.77
N LEU A 369 12.37 21.95 -17.24
CA LEU A 369 11.06 21.71 -17.86
C LEU A 369 10.92 22.34 -19.26
N LYS A 370 11.69 23.40 -19.55
CA LYS A 370 11.64 24.07 -20.87
C LYS A 370 12.39 23.31 -21.95
N GLU A 371 13.28 22.39 -21.57
CA GLU A 371 14.11 21.60 -22.47
C GLU A 371 13.53 20.18 -22.72
N GLU A 372 12.49 19.78 -22.00
CA GLU A 372 11.91 18.43 -22.11
C GLU A 372 10.89 18.29 -23.24
N SER A 373 10.98 17.18 -23.98
CA SER A 373 10.03 16.84 -25.05
C SER A 373 8.69 16.29 -24.52
N HIS A 374 8.66 15.81 -23.27
CA HIS A 374 7.48 15.26 -22.63
C HIS A 374 7.26 15.92 -21.27
N VAL A 375 6.22 16.75 -21.21
CA VAL A 375 5.79 17.46 -19.99
C VAL A 375 4.39 16.97 -19.63
N TYR A 376 4.22 16.46 -18.41
CA TYR A 376 2.95 16.03 -17.82
C TYR A 376 2.09 17.20 -17.34
#